data_AF-A0A846KHE2-F1
#
_entry.id   AF-A0A846KHE2-F1
#
_cell.length_a   1.000
_cell.length_b   1.000
_cell.length_c   1.000
_cell.angle_alpha   90.00
_cell.angle_beta   90.00
_cell.angle_gamma   90.00
#
_symmetry.space_group_name_H-M   'P 1'
#
loop_
_entity.id
_entity.type
_entity.pdbx_description
1 polymer ?
#
loop_
_entity_poly.entity_id
_entity_poly.type
_entity_poly.pdbx_seq_one_letter_code
_entity_poly.pdbx_strand_id
1 'polypeptide(L)'
;MKCVRNELVPKNKKTSNGLIGLLEYRSNENVNHPDNMYDMYNERSKRYEGESITANLFKKIYGCVEESSDTIFNCWNYFSMFARGILDVFYISPQMAIDKLDYIFKGYDELRILFDKFADLHHSMANFMPAPRGYNGYSFKNYTHDGKGNYARDNDFPDIYYKRAENDFPDIYDWINKNKKKYSLEFFEEYKSPWKDGSANNPLNIKGKEELEGFIQSIKDAITCLETRAKNLNSFTNFNLSD
;
A
#
# COMPACT_ATOMS: atom_id res chain seq x y z
N MET A 1 -12.74 7.68 6.48
CA MET A 1 -12.68 6.70 5.38
C MET A 1 -12.76 5.31 5.94
N LYS A 2 -13.47 4.40 5.28
CA LYS A 2 -13.71 3.04 5.74
C LYS A 2 -12.73 2.06 5.06
N CYS A 3 -12.22 1.09 5.82
CA CYS A 3 -11.55 -0.08 5.27
C CYS A 3 -12.58 -0.93 4.52
N VAL A 4 -12.31 -1.28 3.26
CA VAL A 4 -13.28 -1.99 2.40
C VAL A 4 -12.82 -3.39 1.97
N ARG A 5 -11.77 -3.94 2.58
CA ARG A 5 -11.16 -5.22 2.14
C ARG A 5 -12.15 -6.38 2.06
N ASN A 6 -13.05 -6.48 3.04
CA ASN A 6 -13.96 -7.60 3.18
C ASN A 6 -15.11 -7.45 2.16
N GLU A 7 -15.47 -6.21 1.82
CA GLU A 7 -16.45 -5.88 0.79
C GLU A 7 -15.91 -6.09 -0.62
N LEU A 8 -14.63 -5.78 -0.87
CA LEU A 8 -14.03 -5.91 -2.19
C LEU A 8 -13.80 -7.36 -2.62
N VAL A 9 -13.61 -8.27 -1.66
CA VAL A 9 -13.42 -9.70 -1.96
C VAL A 9 -14.19 -10.58 -0.96
N PRO A 10 -15.54 -10.68 -1.08
CA PRO A 10 -16.37 -11.40 -0.12
C PRO A 10 -16.09 -12.90 0.01
N LYS A 11 -15.43 -13.49 -1.00
CA LYS A 11 -15.02 -14.90 -1.02
C LYS A 11 -13.80 -15.19 -0.12
N ASN A 12 -13.05 -14.15 0.29
CA ASN A 12 -11.94 -14.31 1.20
C ASN A 12 -12.43 -14.49 2.65
N LYS A 13 -11.55 -14.97 3.53
CA LYS A 13 -11.82 -15.01 4.97
C LYS A 13 -12.03 -13.58 5.48
N LYS A 14 -13.12 -13.37 6.23
CA LYS A 14 -13.36 -12.10 6.91
C LYS A 14 -12.25 -11.84 7.93
N THR A 15 -11.80 -10.60 7.97
CA THR A 15 -10.78 -10.13 8.91
C THR A 15 -11.28 -8.93 9.70
N SER A 16 -10.65 -8.67 10.84
CA SER A 16 -10.92 -7.55 11.72
C SER A 16 -10.57 -6.21 11.04
N ASN A 17 -10.86 -5.09 11.71
CA ASN A 17 -10.35 -3.77 11.33
C ASN A 17 -8.95 -3.52 11.93
N GLY A 18 -8.35 -2.40 11.53
CA GLY A 18 -7.06 -1.92 12.02
C GLY A 18 -5.89 -2.83 11.65
N LEU A 19 -4.83 -2.71 12.43
CA LEU A 19 -3.58 -3.41 12.19
C LEU A 19 -3.75 -4.93 12.35
N ILE A 20 -4.50 -5.38 13.35
CA ILE A 20 -4.83 -6.81 13.53
C ILE A 20 -5.48 -7.36 12.26
N GLY A 21 -6.48 -6.66 11.73
CA GLY A 21 -7.10 -7.01 10.47
C GLY A 21 -6.10 -7.16 9.35
N LEU A 22 -5.21 -6.17 9.16
CA LEU A 22 -4.15 -6.21 8.14
C LEU A 22 -3.24 -7.44 8.29
N LEU A 23 -2.85 -7.77 9.52
CA LEU A 23 -2.00 -8.93 9.79
C LEU A 23 -2.74 -10.25 9.52
N GLU A 24 -3.98 -10.39 9.98
CA GLU A 24 -4.83 -11.55 9.69
C GLU A 24 -4.99 -11.75 8.18
N TYR A 25 -5.26 -10.67 7.46
CA TYR A 25 -5.39 -10.70 6.01
C TYR A 25 -4.12 -11.22 5.35
N ARG A 26 -2.95 -10.75 5.77
CA ARG A 26 -1.67 -11.20 5.22
C ARG A 26 -1.30 -12.64 5.62
N SER A 27 -1.77 -13.12 6.77
CA SER A 27 -1.59 -14.51 7.21
C SER A 27 -2.51 -15.49 6.50
N ASN A 28 -3.63 -15.02 5.95
CA ASN A 28 -4.63 -15.86 5.32
C ASN A 28 -4.22 -16.29 3.90
N GLU A 29 -4.49 -17.55 3.56
CA GLU A 29 -4.48 -18.07 2.19
C GLU A 29 -5.70 -17.54 1.41
N ASN A 30 -5.72 -16.23 1.14
CA ASN A 30 -6.80 -15.57 0.43
C ASN A 30 -6.82 -15.96 -1.06
N VAL A 31 -8.03 -15.98 -1.63
CA VAL A 31 -8.23 -16.36 -3.04
C VAL A 31 -7.80 -15.25 -3.99
N ASN A 32 -8.14 -13.99 -3.67
CA ASN A 32 -7.77 -12.80 -4.45
C ASN A 32 -7.26 -11.67 -3.53
N HIS A 33 -6.54 -10.70 -4.09
CA HIS A 33 -6.20 -9.45 -3.41
C HIS A 33 -7.25 -8.34 -3.65
N PRO A 34 -7.47 -7.37 -2.72
CA PRO A 34 -8.55 -6.39 -2.85
C PRO A 34 -8.26 -5.31 -3.90
N ASP A 35 -7.00 -5.13 -4.31
CA ASP A 35 -6.61 -4.27 -5.43
C ASP A 35 -6.67 -4.98 -6.79
N ASN A 36 -7.04 -6.26 -6.84
CA ASN A 36 -7.01 -7.01 -8.09
C ASN A 36 -8.06 -6.48 -9.07
N MET A 37 -7.70 -6.28 -10.34
CA MET A 37 -8.60 -5.74 -11.37
C MET A 37 -9.51 -6.81 -12.00
N TYR A 38 -9.24 -8.08 -11.70
CA TYR A 38 -9.93 -9.24 -12.30
C TYR A 38 -10.49 -10.16 -11.21
N ASP A 39 -11.60 -10.83 -11.53
CA ASP A 39 -12.28 -11.72 -10.56
C ASP A 39 -11.60 -13.08 -10.41
N MET A 40 -10.94 -13.56 -11.46
CA MET A 40 -10.28 -14.85 -11.44
C MET A 40 -9.15 -14.97 -12.47
N TYR A 41 -8.25 -15.92 -12.21
CA TYR A 41 -7.32 -16.46 -13.19
C TYR A 41 -7.88 -17.77 -13.75
N ASN A 42 -8.09 -17.82 -15.06
CA ASN A 42 -8.55 -19.02 -15.74
C ASN A 42 -7.36 -19.90 -16.09
N GLU A 43 -7.20 -21.02 -15.39
CA GLU A 43 -6.10 -21.95 -15.57
C GLU A 43 -6.04 -22.60 -16.96
N ARG A 44 -7.18 -22.73 -17.65
CA ARG A 44 -7.25 -23.34 -18.98
C ARG A 44 -6.79 -22.37 -20.06
N SER A 45 -7.25 -21.11 -20.00
CA SER A 45 -6.87 -20.08 -20.96
C SER A 45 -5.55 -19.38 -20.59
N LYS A 46 -5.05 -19.59 -19.36
CA LYS A 46 -3.91 -18.90 -18.77
C LYS A 46 -4.05 -17.37 -18.77
N ARG A 47 -5.28 -16.88 -18.58
CA ARG A 47 -5.63 -15.45 -18.62
C ARG A 47 -6.41 -15.02 -17.38
N TYR A 48 -6.23 -13.77 -16.98
CA TYR A 48 -7.11 -13.12 -16.03
C TYR A 48 -8.41 -12.72 -16.73
N GLU A 49 -9.54 -13.05 -16.12
CA GLU A 49 -10.88 -12.91 -16.68
C GLU A 49 -11.86 -12.36 -15.61
N GLY A 50 -12.96 -11.77 -16.08
CA GLY A 50 -13.96 -11.12 -15.21
C GLY A 50 -13.57 -9.70 -14.79
N GLU A 51 -14.51 -8.99 -14.18
CA GLU A 51 -14.34 -7.60 -13.76
C GLU A 51 -14.58 -7.49 -12.25
N SER A 52 -13.52 -7.21 -11.51
CA SER A 52 -13.60 -7.13 -10.05
C SER A 52 -14.42 -5.94 -9.54
N ILE A 53 -14.78 -5.97 -8.25
CA ILE A 53 -15.42 -4.82 -7.59
C ILE A 53 -14.51 -3.59 -7.68
N THR A 54 -13.19 -3.77 -7.54
CA THR A 54 -12.20 -2.69 -7.67
C THR A 54 -12.17 -2.09 -9.07
N ALA A 55 -12.20 -2.92 -10.11
CA ALA A 55 -12.30 -2.44 -11.49
C ALA A 55 -13.59 -1.64 -11.75
N ASN A 56 -14.72 -2.14 -11.25
CA ASN A 56 -16.00 -1.43 -11.32
C ASN A 56 -15.95 -0.07 -10.62
N LEU A 57 -15.31 0.01 -9.45
CA LEU A 57 -15.13 1.27 -8.72
C LEU A 57 -14.19 2.22 -9.47
N PHE A 58 -13.11 1.73 -10.07
CA PHE A 58 -12.22 2.55 -10.89
C PHE A 58 -12.92 3.12 -12.13
N LYS A 59 -13.79 2.37 -12.82
CA LYS A 59 -14.63 2.92 -13.90
C LYS A 59 -15.49 4.08 -13.41
N LYS A 60 -16.10 3.94 -12.23
CA LYS A 60 -16.94 4.99 -11.64
C LYS A 60 -16.12 6.23 -11.26
N ILE A 61 -14.92 6.04 -10.72
CA ILE A 61 -14.08 7.13 -10.22
C ILE A 61 -13.34 7.85 -11.35
N TYR A 62 -12.79 7.11 -12.30
CA TYR A 62 -11.86 7.64 -13.30
C TYR A 62 -12.40 7.60 -14.75
N GLY A 63 -13.58 7.00 -14.97
CA GLY A 63 -14.14 6.79 -16.30
C GLY A 63 -13.44 5.71 -17.12
N CYS A 64 -12.43 5.04 -16.57
CA CYS A 64 -11.67 3.98 -17.25
C CYS A 64 -11.07 2.99 -16.26
N VAL A 65 -10.57 1.87 -16.80
CA VAL A 65 -9.80 0.84 -16.09
C VAL A 65 -8.43 0.76 -16.73
N GLU A 66 -7.39 0.78 -15.91
CA GLU A 66 -6.03 0.45 -16.34
C GLU A 66 -5.81 -1.07 -16.27
N GLU A 67 -4.71 -1.55 -16.86
CA GLU A 67 -4.42 -2.99 -16.92
C GLU A 67 -4.16 -3.62 -15.54
N SER A 68 -3.81 -2.81 -14.54
CA SER A 68 -3.59 -3.22 -13.15
C SER A 68 -3.94 -2.11 -12.14
N SER A 69 -3.76 -2.42 -10.86
CA SER A 69 -3.84 -1.47 -9.75
C SER A 69 -2.75 -1.79 -8.74
N ASP A 70 -2.38 -0.80 -7.94
CA ASP A 70 -1.51 -0.98 -6.79
C ASP A 70 -1.95 -0.10 -5.61
N THR A 71 -1.47 -0.45 -4.42
CA THR A 71 -1.54 0.37 -3.23
C THR A 71 -0.49 1.48 -3.28
N ILE A 72 -0.87 2.72 -3.00
CA ILE A 72 0.06 3.85 -2.94
C ILE A 72 1.01 3.66 -1.76
N PHE A 73 0.44 3.50 -0.57
CA PHE A 73 1.18 3.28 0.66
C PHE A 73 0.97 1.85 1.18
N ASN A 74 2.08 1.21 1.53
CA ASN A 74 2.09 -0.14 2.08
C ASN A 74 2.26 -0.13 3.60
N CYS A 75 1.15 -0.09 4.35
CA CYS A 75 1.18 -0.03 5.82
C CYS A 75 1.97 -1.19 6.47
N TRP A 76 1.98 -2.37 5.85
CA TRP A 76 2.78 -3.50 6.34
C TRP A 76 4.28 -3.18 6.34
N ASN A 77 4.78 -2.45 5.33
CA ASN A 77 6.18 -2.10 5.27
C ASN A 77 6.59 -1.22 6.46
N TYR A 78 5.84 -0.15 6.74
CA TYR A 78 6.07 0.72 7.90
C TYR A 78 6.01 -0.08 9.21
N PHE A 79 4.98 -0.90 9.39
CA PHE A 79 4.83 -1.68 10.60
C PHE A 79 5.98 -2.68 10.77
N SER A 80 6.39 -3.36 9.69
CA SER A 80 7.51 -4.31 9.70
C SER A 80 8.83 -3.64 10.10
N MET A 81 9.12 -2.43 9.62
CA MET A 81 10.31 -1.66 10.04
C MET A 81 10.30 -1.40 11.54
N PHE A 82 9.18 -0.91 12.07
CA PHE A 82 9.02 -0.60 13.49
C PHE A 82 9.10 -1.86 14.36
N ALA A 83 8.31 -2.89 14.04
CA ALA A 83 8.24 -4.13 14.80
C ALA A 83 9.59 -4.83 14.86
N ARG A 84 10.33 -4.87 13.75
CA ARG A 84 11.69 -5.43 13.70
C ARG A 84 12.69 -4.63 14.53
N GLY A 85 12.54 -3.31 14.58
CA GLY A 85 13.33 -2.43 15.45
C GLY A 85 13.06 -2.69 16.94
N ILE A 86 11.81 -2.94 17.33
CA ILE A 86 11.43 -3.29 18.71
C ILE A 86 11.92 -4.68 19.11
N LEU A 87 11.79 -5.66 18.20
CA LEU A 87 12.14 -7.05 18.48
C LEU A 87 13.62 -7.38 18.26
N ASP A 88 14.38 -6.48 17.65
CA ASP A 88 15.78 -6.68 17.24
C ASP A 88 15.96 -7.91 16.34
N VAL A 89 15.14 -8.00 15.28
CA VAL A 89 15.15 -9.13 14.33
C VAL A 89 15.20 -8.66 12.88
N PHE A 90 15.80 -9.47 12.01
CA PHE A 90 15.87 -9.15 10.58
C PHE A 90 14.54 -9.33 9.84
N TYR A 91 13.70 -10.26 10.29
CA TYR A 91 12.43 -10.60 9.64
C TYR A 91 11.34 -10.84 10.68
N ILE A 92 10.10 -10.44 10.35
CA ILE A 92 8.91 -10.74 11.14
C ILE A 92 7.80 -11.23 10.20
N SER A 93 7.18 -12.37 10.54
CA SER A 93 6.01 -12.87 9.82
C SER A 93 4.73 -12.19 10.34
N PRO A 94 3.66 -12.11 9.53
CA PRO A 94 2.38 -11.57 10.01
C PRO A 94 1.83 -12.29 11.25
N GLN A 95 1.98 -13.62 11.34
CA GLN A 95 1.57 -14.37 12.53
C GLN A 95 2.40 -14.00 13.77
N MET A 96 3.74 -13.93 13.63
CA MET A 96 4.61 -13.51 14.73
C MET A 96 4.29 -12.10 15.21
N ALA A 97 3.95 -11.20 14.28
CA ALA A 97 3.51 -9.85 14.61
C ALA A 97 2.22 -9.82 15.44
N ILE A 98 1.24 -10.68 15.11
CA ILE A 98 0.00 -10.83 15.89
C ILE A 98 0.35 -11.31 17.31
N ASP A 99 1.15 -12.37 17.43
CA ASP A 99 1.49 -12.99 18.71
C ASP A 99 2.30 -12.05 19.64
N LYS A 100 3.00 -11.06 19.07
CA LYS A 100 3.87 -10.11 19.78
C LYS A 100 3.31 -8.69 19.83
N LEU A 101 2.07 -8.47 19.38
CA LEU A 101 1.55 -7.13 19.13
C LEU A 101 1.56 -6.24 20.39
N ASP A 102 1.15 -6.77 21.53
CA ASP A 102 1.15 -6.06 22.81
C ASP A 102 2.56 -5.70 23.27
N TYR A 103 3.53 -6.58 23.00
CA TYR A 103 4.94 -6.30 23.31
C TYR A 103 5.50 -5.21 22.40
N ILE A 104 5.21 -5.29 21.09
CA ILE A 104 5.68 -4.32 20.08
C ILE A 104 5.23 -2.90 20.44
N PHE A 105 4.00 -2.75 20.95
CA PHE A 105 3.43 -1.44 21.28
C PHE A 105 3.54 -1.03 22.74
N LYS A 106 4.22 -1.80 23.59
CA LYS A 106 4.40 -1.43 25.01
C LYS A 106 5.13 -0.09 25.13
N GLY A 107 4.42 0.95 25.58
CA GLY A 107 4.93 2.31 25.68
C GLY A 107 4.78 3.15 24.39
N TYR A 108 4.04 2.64 23.39
CA TYR A 108 3.82 3.27 22.08
C TYR A 108 2.32 3.27 21.71
N ASP A 109 1.44 3.48 22.67
CA ASP A 109 -0.02 3.38 22.48
C ASP A 109 -0.55 4.37 21.42
N GLU A 110 -0.02 5.59 21.37
CA GLU A 110 -0.39 6.57 20.34
C GLU A 110 0.01 6.11 18.94
N LEU A 111 1.18 5.47 18.81
CA LEU A 111 1.64 4.91 17.54
C LEU A 111 0.78 3.72 17.14
N ARG A 112 0.28 2.92 18.10
CA ARG A 112 -0.69 1.86 17.80
C ARG A 112 -1.96 2.43 17.17
N ILE A 113 -2.51 3.50 17.72
CA ILE A 113 -3.70 4.17 17.17
C ILE A 113 -3.45 4.66 15.74
N LEU A 114 -2.27 5.25 15.49
CA LEU A 114 -1.87 5.68 14.14
C LEU A 114 -1.79 4.51 13.16
N PHE A 115 -1.21 3.37 13.58
CA PHE A 115 -1.13 2.19 12.74
C PHE A 115 -2.50 1.56 12.48
N ASP A 116 -3.39 1.50 13.46
CA ASP A 116 -4.75 0.98 13.23
C ASP A 116 -5.47 1.84 12.18
N LYS A 117 -5.38 3.17 12.29
CA LYS A 117 -5.92 4.08 11.27
C LYS A 117 -5.26 3.85 9.89
N PHE A 118 -3.93 3.74 9.85
CA PHE A 118 -3.22 3.55 8.59
C PHE A 118 -3.53 2.20 7.94
N ALA A 119 -3.68 1.14 8.73
CA ALA A 119 -4.03 -0.20 8.28
C ALA A 119 -5.46 -0.28 7.73
N ASP A 120 -6.39 0.50 8.30
CA ASP A 120 -7.72 0.66 7.71
C ASP A 120 -7.67 1.40 6.37
N LEU A 121 -6.83 2.43 6.28
CA LEU A 121 -6.63 3.17 5.03
C LEU A 121 -5.91 2.35 3.96
N HIS A 122 -5.06 1.38 4.34
CA HIS A 122 -4.32 0.56 3.38
C HIS A 122 -5.23 -0.15 2.38
N HIS A 123 -6.38 -0.67 2.84
CA HIS A 123 -7.41 -1.27 1.99
C HIS A 123 -8.63 -0.36 1.85
N SER A 124 -8.39 0.94 1.63
CA SER A 124 -9.40 1.90 1.21
C SER A 124 -9.23 2.25 -0.27
N MET A 125 -10.32 2.64 -0.94
CA MET A 125 -10.26 3.06 -2.34
C MET A 125 -9.34 4.26 -2.57
N ALA A 126 -9.11 5.09 -1.56
CA ALA A 126 -8.19 6.20 -1.65
C ALA A 126 -6.72 5.78 -1.62
N ASN A 127 -6.39 4.56 -1.16
CA ASN A 127 -5.04 4.04 -1.23
C ASN A 127 -4.78 3.23 -2.49
N PHE A 128 -5.82 2.80 -3.21
CA PHE A 128 -5.63 2.14 -4.50
C PHE A 128 -5.51 3.18 -5.62
N MET A 129 -4.56 2.93 -6.52
CA MET A 129 -4.38 3.70 -7.73
C MET A 129 -4.45 2.80 -8.96
N PRO A 130 -4.99 3.28 -10.09
CA PRO A 130 -4.78 2.64 -11.38
C PRO A 130 -3.29 2.58 -11.69
N ALA A 131 -2.84 1.53 -12.38
CA ALA A 131 -1.44 1.35 -12.75
C ALA A 131 -1.30 0.60 -14.09
N PRO A 132 -0.32 0.97 -14.93
CA PRO A 132 -0.02 0.22 -16.14
C PRO A 132 0.52 -1.16 -15.79
N ARG A 133 0.44 -2.11 -16.72
CA ARG A 133 1.04 -3.44 -16.51
C ARG A 133 2.54 -3.32 -16.30
N GLY A 134 3.05 -4.08 -15.34
CA GLY A 134 4.47 -4.08 -14.98
C GLY A 134 4.86 -2.96 -14.01
N TYR A 135 3.91 -2.17 -13.50
CA TYR A 135 4.21 -1.13 -12.50
C TYR A 135 4.93 -1.69 -11.25
N ASN A 136 4.49 -2.88 -10.81
CA ASN A 136 5.08 -3.59 -9.69
C ASN A 136 6.33 -4.36 -10.12
N GLY A 137 7.36 -4.32 -9.27
CA GLY A 137 8.54 -5.13 -9.43
C GLY A 137 8.17 -6.61 -9.29
N TYR A 138 8.79 -7.46 -10.10
CA TYR A 138 8.60 -8.91 -10.00
C TYR A 138 9.91 -9.65 -10.25
N SER A 139 10.09 -10.75 -9.54
CA SER A 139 11.16 -11.70 -9.81
C SER A 139 10.56 -13.07 -10.04
N PHE A 140 10.78 -13.62 -11.23
CA PHE A 140 10.34 -14.96 -11.60
C PHE A 140 11.46 -15.71 -12.32
N LYS A 141 11.95 -16.77 -11.67
CA LYS A 141 13.07 -17.60 -12.16
C LYS A 141 14.28 -16.73 -12.56
N ASN A 142 14.55 -16.62 -13.87
CA ASN A 142 15.71 -15.92 -14.43
C ASN A 142 15.38 -14.52 -14.95
N TYR A 143 14.18 -14.01 -14.65
CA TYR A 143 13.75 -12.68 -15.07
C TYR A 143 13.37 -11.87 -13.84
N THR A 144 13.98 -10.70 -13.70
CA THR A 144 13.65 -9.72 -12.68
C THR A 144 13.35 -8.39 -13.35
N HIS A 145 12.19 -7.83 -13.04
CA HIS A 145 11.83 -6.46 -13.37
C HIS A 145 11.84 -5.64 -12.09
N ASP A 146 12.60 -4.55 -12.10
CA ASP A 146 12.53 -3.56 -11.04
C ASP A 146 11.24 -2.75 -11.18
N GLY A 147 10.69 -2.32 -10.06
CA GLY A 147 9.40 -1.66 -10.01
C GLY A 147 8.93 -1.48 -8.58
N LYS A 148 7.68 -1.05 -8.38
CA LYS A 148 7.15 -0.80 -7.04
C LYS A 148 7.16 -2.09 -6.21
N GLY A 149 7.55 -2.01 -4.94
CA GLY A 149 7.64 -3.15 -4.04
C GLY A 149 8.88 -4.06 -4.22
N ASN A 150 9.90 -3.64 -4.99
CA ASN A 150 11.18 -4.36 -5.04
C ASN A 150 11.85 -4.35 -3.65
N TYR A 151 11.97 -5.53 -3.03
CA TYR A 151 12.52 -5.70 -1.68
C TYR A 151 13.94 -5.16 -1.48
N ALA A 152 14.78 -5.14 -2.52
CA ALA A 152 16.13 -4.60 -2.37
C ALA A 152 16.16 -3.06 -2.33
N ARG A 153 15.02 -2.40 -2.56
CA ARG A 153 14.90 -0.97 -2.82
C ARG A 153 13.70 -0.41 -2.07
N ASP A 154 13.66 0.91 -1.85
CA ASP A 154 12.64 1.51 -0.98
C ASP A 154 11.37 1.86 -1.75
N ASN A 155 11.05 1.04 -2.73
CA ASN A 155 10.06 1.33 -3.75
C ASN A 155 8.62 1.24 -3.24
N ASP A 156 8.41 0.79 -2.00
CA ASP A 156 7.11 0.87 -1.32
C ASP A 156 6.82 2.30 -0.78
N PHE A 157 7.81 3.19 -0.78
CA PHE A 157 7.63 4.62 -0.50
C PHE A 157 7.43 5.39 -1.80
N PRO A 158 6.30 6.08 -1.99
CA PRO A 158 5.98 6.74 -3.26
C PRO A 158 7.06 7.72 -3.72
N ASP A 159 7.60 8.54 -2.82
CA ASP A 159 8.54 9.59 -3.18
C ASP A 159 9.92 9.06 -3.61
N ILE A 160 10.33 7.91 -3.05
CA ILE A 160 11.56 7.23 -3.46
C ILE A 160 11.33 6.51 -4.78
N TYR A 161 10.21 5.79 -4.92
CA TYR A 161 9.84 5.14 -6.18
C TYR A 161 9.79 6.15 -7.34
N TYR A 162 9.17 7.30 -7.12
CA TYR A 162 9.05 8.36 -8.12
C TYR A 162 10.41 8.93 -8.56
N LYS A 163 11.30 9.24 -7.61
CA LYS A 163 12.67 9.72 -7.93
C LYS A 163 13.47 8.69 -8.73
N ARG A 164 13.29 7.40 -8.41
CA ARG A 164 13.94 6.32 -9.16
C ARG A 164 13.36 6.17 -10.55
N ALA A 165 12.04 6.32 -10.69
CA ALA A 165 11.36 6.15 -11.98
C ALA A 165 11.96 7.01 -13.08
N GLU A 166 12.34 8.23 -12.75
CA GLU A 166 12.98 9.15 -13.69
C GLU A 166 14.22 8.57 -14.37
N ASN A 167 14.99 7.73 -13.67
CA ASN A 167 16.27 7.20 -14.16
C ASN A 167 16.18 5.71 -14.54
N ASP A 168 15.49 4.92 -13.73
CA ASP A 168 15.49 3.46 -13.83
C ASP A 168 14.33 2.92 -14.69
N PHE A 169 13.21 3.67 -14.79
CA PHE A 169 11.99 3.26 -15.52
C PHE A 169 11.25 4.48 -16.10
N PRO A 170 11.83 5.17 -17.10
CA PRO A 170 11.33 6.46 -17.60
C PRO A 170 9.91 6.41 -18.16
N ASP A 171 9.49 5.30 -18.79
CA ASP A 171 8.12 5.13 -19.30
C ASP A 171 7.07 5.24 -18.18
N ILE A 172 7.40 4.72 -16.99
CA ILE A 172 6.53 4.82 -15.81
C ILE A 172 6.55 6.22 -15.24
N TYR A 173 7.71 6.88 -15.19
CA TYR A 173 7.81 8.27 -14.76
C TYR A 173 6.95 9.20 -15.63
N ASP A 174 7.03 9.04 -16.95
CA ASP A 174 6.22 9.78 -17.91
C ASP A 174 4.73 9.47 -17.72
N TRP A 175 4.38 8.20 -17.48
CA TRP A 175 3.00 7.82 -17.19
C TRP A 175 2.46 8.48 -15.91
N ILE A 176 3.23 8.49 -14.82
CA ILE A 176 2.85 9.15 -13.57
C ILE A 176 2.58 10.62 -13.83
N ASN A 177 3.50 11.31 -14.50
CA ASN A 177 3.38 12.74 -14.79
C ASN A 177 2.18 13.07 -15.69
N LYS A 178 1.96 12.27 -16.74
CA LYS A 178 0.82 12.43 -17.64
C LYS A 178 -0.53 12.21 -16.95
N ASN A 179 -0.61 11.29 -16.00
CA ASN A 179 -1.85 10.89 -15.34
C ASN A 179 -2.07 11.50 -13.95
N LYS A 180 -1.11 12.30 -13.46
CA LYS A 180 -1.08 12.83 -12.09
C LYS A 180 -2.39 13.47 -11.65
N LYS A 181 -2.88 14.45 -12.43
CA LYS A 181 -4.16 15.13 -12.15
C LYS A 181 -5.36 14.19 -12.28
N LYS A 182 -5.36 13.32 -13.29
CA LYS A 182 -6.47 12.41 -13.61
C LYS A 182 -6.72 11.41 -12.48
N TYR A 183 -5.66 10.87 -11.89
CA TYR A 183 -5.73 9.83 -10.86
C TYR A 183 -5.42 10.34 -9.43
N SER A 184 -5.28 11.67 -9.28
CA SER A 184 -4.91 12.35 -8.05
C SER A 184 -3.63 11.75 -7.43
N LEU A 185 -2.54 11.79 -8.19
CA LEU A 185 -1.23 11.21 -7.85
C LEU A 185 -0.20 12.26 -7.40
N GLU A 186 -0.66 13.43 -6.95
CA GLU A 186 0.22 14.52 -6.49
C GLU A 186 1.10 14.13 -5.30
N PHE A 187 0.68 13.13 -4.53
CA PHE A 187 1.44 12.57 -3.41
C PHE A 187 2.85 12.09 -3.80
N PHE A 188 3.11 11.69 -5.05
CA PHE A 188 4.46 11.29 -5.48
C PHE A 188 5.50 12.41 -5.31
N GLU A 189 5.05 13.67 -5.38
CA GLU A 189 5.88 14.83 -5.14
C GLU A 189 5.69 15.47 -3.77
N GLU A 190 4.47 15.45 -3.23
CA GLU A 190 4.17 16.12 -1.97
C GLU A 190 4.61 15.31 -0.75
N TYR A 191 4.48 13.99 -0.81
CA TYR A 191 4.97 13.10 0.25
C TYR A 191 6.51 13.10 0.22
N LYS A 192 7.11 13.17 1.42
CA LYS A 192 8.55 13.02 1.60
C LYS A 192 8.79 12.09 2.77
N SER A 193 9.33 10.92 2.47
CA SER A 193 9.76 10.01 3.52
C SER A 193 11.14 10.42 4.05
N PRO A 194 11.50 10.04 5.28
CA PRO A 194 12.86 10.23 5.80
C PRO A 194 13.85 9.19 5.24
N TRP A 195 13.39 8.27 4.40
CA TRP A 195 14.16 7.13 3.90
C TRP A 195 14.98 7.51 2.66
N LYS A 196 15.99 6.69 2.38
CA LYS A 196 16.82 6.77 1.18
C LYS A 196 16.80 5.43 0.50
N ASP A 197 16.80 5.42 -0.82
CA ASP A 197 16.84 4.20 -1.62
C ASP A 197 17.78 3.12 -1.05
N GLY A 198 17.21 1.95 -0.70
CA GLY A 198 17.91 0.82 -0.09
C GLY A 198 17.82 0.73 1.44
N SER A 199 17.05 1.60 2.13
CA SER A 199 16.92 1.66 3.59
C SER A 199 15.61 1.10 4.20
N ALA A 200 14.55 0.91 3.42
CA ALA A 200 13.18 0.59 3.81
C ALA A 200 13.01 -0.82 4.37
N ASN A 201 14.00 -1.68 4.16
CA ASN A 201 14.03 -3.00 4.75
C ASN A 201 15.01 -3.12 5.91
N ASN A 202 15.59 -2.03 6.39
CA ASN A 202 16.31 -2.03 7.65
C ASN A 202 15.31 -1.91 8.83
N PRO A 203 15.56 -2.60 9.95
CA PRO A 203 14.85 -2.33 11.19
C PRO A 203 15.00 -0.85 11.59
N LEU A 204 13.92 -0.24 12.08
CA LEU A 204 13.95 1.13 12.58
C LEU A 204 14.87 1.22 13.81
N ASN A 205 15.75 2.21 13.87
CA ASN A 205 16.50 2.47 15.10
C ASN A 205 15.63 3.17 16.15
N ILE A 206 14.94 2.36 16.97
CA ILE A 206 14.03 2.84 18.03
C ILE A 206 14.71 3.70 19.11
N LYS A 207 16.04 3.62 19.25
CA LYS A 207 16.82 4.40 20.21
C LYS A 207 17.21 5.77 19.65
N GLY A 208 17.20 5.92 18.33
CA GLY A 208 17.46 7.18 17.65
C GLY A 208 16.21 8.05 17.65
N LYS A 209 16.17 9.05 18.54
CA LYS A 209 15.00 9.94 18.70
C LYS A 209 14.58 10.60 17.38
N GLU A 210 15.52 11.16 16.63
CA GLU A 210 15.25 11.84 15.35
C GLU A 210 14.67 10.88 14.29
N GLU A 211 15.21 9.66 14.22
CA GLU A 211 14.74 8.65 13.26
C GLU A 211 13.33 8.16 13.61
N LEU A 212 13.05 7.94 14.90
CA LEU A 212 11.72 7.57 15.37
C LEU A 212 10.70 8.69 15.15
N GLU A 213 11.05 9.94 15.44
CA GLU A 213 10.19 11.11 15.20
C GLU A 213 9.89 11.28 13.70
N GLY A 214 10.91 11.16 12.85
CA GLY A 214 10.76 11.18 11.40
C GLY A 214 9.89 10.04 10.88
N PHE A 215 10.06 8.83 11.42
CA PHE A 215 9.21 7.68 11.10
C PHE A 215 7.74 7.93 11.46
N ILE A 216 7.46 8.42 12.68
CA ILE A 216 6.10 8.72 13.14
C ILE A 216 5.48 9.81 12.25
N GLN A 217 6.23 10.87 11.93
CA GLN A 217 5.75 11.93 11.05
C GLN A 217 5.42 11.38 9.66
N SER A 218 6.26 10.49 9.12
CA SER A 218 6.03 9.88 7.81
C SER A 218 4.73 9.06 7.74
N ILE A 219 4.28 8.45 8.84
CA ILE A 219 2.97 7.77 8.93
C ILE A 219 1.83 8.81 8.93
N LYS A 220 1.97 9.88 9.72
CA LYS A 220 0.97 10.98 9.76
C LYS A 220 0.80 11.63 8.39
N ASP A 221 1.89 11.84 7.68
CA ASP A 221 1.88 12.42 6.34
C ASP A 221 1.23 11.46 5.33
N ALA A 222 1.54 10.17 5.38
CA ALA A 222 0.88 9.16 4.53
C ALA A 222 -0.64 9.11 4.77
N ILE A 223 -1.07 9.12 6.03
CA ILE A 223 -2.50 9.23 6.40
C ILE A 223 -3.11 10.51 5.82
N THR A 224 -2.43 11.65 5.97
CA THR A 224 -2.90 12.95 5.47
C THR A 224 -3.02 12.97 3.95
N CYS A 225 -2.04 12.41 3.23
CA CYS A 225 -2.09 12.25 1.78
C CYS A 225 -3.31 11.43 1.35
N LEU A 226 -3.58 10.32 2.03
CA LEU A 226 -4.74 9.47 1.74
C LEU A 226 -6.07 10.18 2.02
N GLU A 227 -6.17 10.92 3.13
CA GLU A 227 -7.34 11.72 3.48
C GLU A 227 -7.61 12.86 2.49
N THR A 228 -6.56 13.55 2.04
CA THR A 228 -6.67 14.58 1.00
C THR A 228 -7.07 13.95 -0.34
N ARG A 229 -6.42 12.84 -0.74
CA ARG A 229 -6.76 12.13 -1.98
C ARG A 229 -8.22 11.70 -2.00
N ALA A 230 -8.73 11.16 -0.90
CA ALA A 230 -10.13 10.75 -0.81
C ALA A 230 -11.11 11.92 -1.03
N LYS A 231 -10.82 13.09 -0.46
CA LYS A 231 -11.62 14.30 -0.68
C LYS A 231 -11.58 14.71 -2.16
N ASN A 232 -10.41 14.62 -2.80
CA ASN A 232 -10.26 14.94 -4.22
C ASN A 232 -11.08 13.96 -5.08
N LEU A 233 -11.02 12.64 -4.83
CA LEU A 233 -11.80 11.65 -5.57
C LEU A 233 -13.33 11.84 -5.41
N ASN A 234 -13.77 12.23 -4.21
CA ASN A 234 -15.17 12.60 -3.95
C ASN A 234 -15.61 13.88 -4.68
N SER A 235 -14.68 14.74 -5.09
CA SER A 235 -15.02 15.95 -5.85
C SER A 235 -15.18 15.67 -7.35
N PHE A 236 -14.49 14.63 -7.86
CA PHE A 236 -14.59 14.18 -9.25
C PHE A 236 -15.80 13.29 -9.51
N THR A 237 -16.31 12.65 -8.46
CA THR A 237 -17.47 11.77 -8.52
C THR A 237 -18.58 12.44 -7.74
N ASN A 238 -19.78 12.63 -8.28
CA ASN A 238 -20.96 12.98 -7.46
C ASN A 238 -21.38 11.79 -6.56
N PHE A 239 -20.42 11.11 -5.93
CA PHE A 239 -20.58 9.97 -5.05
C PHE A 239 -20.25 10.38 -3.62
N ASN A 240 -21.21 10.22 -2.73
CA ASN A 240 -20.92 10.15 -1.30
C ASN A 240 -20.22 8.80 -1.02
N LEU A 241 -18.89 8.79 -0.88
CA LEU A 241 -18.15 7.64 -0.33
C LEU A 241 -18.35 7.50 1.19
N SER A 242 -19.53 7.83 1.72
CA SER A 242 -19.81 7.98 3.15
C SER A 242 -20.79 6.98 3.74
N ASP A 243 -20.96 5.81 3.12
CA ASP A 243 -21.72 4.68 3.70
C ASP A 243 -20.83 3.43 3.85
#